data_AF-A0A1A9LBX1-F1
#
_entry.id   AF-A0A1A9LBX1-F1
#
_cell.length_a   1.000
_cell.length_b   1.000
_cell.length_c   1.000
_cell.angle_alpha   90.00
_cell.angle_beta   90.00
_cell.angle_gamma   90.00
#
_symmetry.space_group_name_H-M   'P 1'
#
loop_
_entity.id
_entity.type
_entity.pdbx_description
1 polymer ?
#
loop_
_entity_poly.entity_id
_entity_poly.type
_entity_poly.pdbx_seq_one_letter_code
_entity_poly.pdbx_strand_id
1 'polypeptide(L)' 'MKEYDIVKLKVNLNKNILKGMEGTILISYGNNEFEVEFLDNDKFNIEYEESSTFTISGDQLEVIWEAPS' A
#
# COMPACT_ATOMS: atom_id res chain seq x y z
N MET A 1 -5.38 7.10 8.23
CA MET A 1 -5.22 6.57 6.87
C MET A 1 -6.40 7.03 6.05
N LYS A 2 -6.09 7.70 4.95
CA LYS A 2 -7.02 8.19 3.93
C LYS A 2 -6.37 8.05 2.56
N GLU A 3 -7.15 8.27 1.52
CA GLU A 3 -6.66 8.29 0.14
C GLU A 3 -5.47 9.26 -0.01
N TYR A 4 -4.50 8.84 -0.80
CA TYR A 4 -3.22 9.49 -1.06
C TYR A 4 -2.21 9.54 0.09
N ASP A 5 -2.52 9.03 1.29
CA ASP A 5 -1.49 8.81 2.30
C ASP A 5 -0.43 7.83 1.78
N ILE A 6 0.84 8.08 2.13
CA ILE A 6 1.92 7.12 1.88
C ILE A 6 2.06 6.23 3.10
N VAL A 7 2.02 4.93 2.85
CA VAL A 7 2.12 3.88 3.85
C VAL A 7 3.36 3.03 3.63
N LYS A 8 3.81 2.41 4.71
CA LYS A 8 4.82 1.37 4.71
C LYS A 8 4.20 0.06 5.15
N LEU A 9 4.50 -1.00 4.40
CA LEU A 9 3.97 -2.33 4.69
C LEU A 9 4.71 -2.97 5.88
N LYS A 10 3.98 -3.50 6.87
CA LYS A 10 4.56 -4.08 8.10
C LYS A 10 4.87 -5.57 8.00
N VAL A 11 4.38 -6.25 6.96
CA VAL A 11 4.47 -7.69 6.74
C VAL A 11 4.89 -8.01 5.29
N ASN A 12 5.28 -9.25 4.99
CA ASN A 12 5.38 -9.68 3.58
C ASN A 12 3.99 -10.12 3.12
N LEU A 13 3.53 -9.64 1.97
CA LEU A 13 2.27 -10.09 1.36
C LEU A 13 2.51 -11.27 0.42
N ASN A 14 3.55 -11.17 -0.40
CA ASN A 14 3.98 -12.22 -1.32
C ASN A 14 5.50 -12.08 -1.61
N LYS A 15 6.01 -12.82 -2.60
CA LYS A 15 7.44 -12.82 -2.95
C LYS A 15 7.95 -11.50 -3.56
N ASN A 16 7.05 -10.67 -4.10
CA ASN A 16 7.37 -9.40 -4.75
C ASN A 16 7.05 -8.19 -3.86
N ILE A 17 6.09 -8.33 -2.95
CA ILE A 17 5.62 -7.25 -2.07
C ILE A 17 6.01 -7.57 -0.63
N LEU A 18 7.12 -6.99 -0.23
CA LEU A 18 7.83 -7.30 1.00
C LEU A 18 7.60 -6.25 2.08
N LYS A 19 7.81 -6.67 3.33
CA LYS A 19 7.83 -5.78 4.48
C LYS A 19 8.77 -4.62 4.23
N GLY A 20 8.30 -3.43 4.53
CA GLY A 20 9.03 -2.18 4.45
C GLY A 20 8.87 -1.44 3.13
N MET A 21 8.18 -2.03 2.14
CA MET A 21 7.88 -1.33 0.89
C MET A 21 6.88 -0.20 1.11
N GLU A 22 7.09 0.87 0.35
CA GLU A 22 6.22 2.04 0.33
C GLU A 22 5.08 1.81 -0.65
N GLY A 23 3.90 2.23 -0.27
CA GLY A 23 2.74 2.24 -1.13
C GLY A 23 1.88 3.47 -0.91
N THR A 24 1.01 3.74 -1.87
CA THR A 24 0.05 4.84 -1.83
C THR A 24 -1.35 4.26 -1.66
N ILE A 25 -2.11 4.78 -0.71
CA ILE A 25 -3.53 4.42 -0.59
C ILE A 25 -4.30 5.04 -1.76
N LEU A 26 -4.90 4.22 -2.61
CA LEU A 26 -5.73 4.67 -3.71
C LEU A 26 -7.20 4.81 -3.30
N ILE A 27 -7.70 3.87 -2.52
CA ILE A 27 -9.10 3.82 -2.05
C ILE A 27 -9.11 3.41 -0.59
N SER A 28 -9.87 4.13 0.25
CA SER A 28 -10.22 3.67 1.60
C SER A 28 -11.55 2.94 1.54
N TYR A 29 -11.50 1.62 1.63
CA TYR A 29 -12.72 0.85 1.89
C TYR A 29 -13.14 1.10 3.36
N GLY A 30 -14.44 1.04 3.63
CA GLY A 30 -14.91 1.03 5.02
C GLY A 30 -14.29 -0.15 5.78
N ASN A 31 -14.29 -0.12 7.11
CA ASN A 31 -13.82 -1.21 7.97
C ASN A 31 -12.31 -1.49 7.97
N ASN A 32 -11.46 -0.45 7.88
CA ASN A 32 -10.00 -0.59 7.99
C ASN A 32 -9.37 -1.43 6.86
N GLU A 33 -9.94 -1.38 5.67
CA GLU A 33 -9.42 -1.99 4.45
C GLU A 33 -9.06 -0.90 3.43
N PHE A 34 -7.97 -1.09 2.70
CA PHE A 34 -7.43 -0.09 1.79
C PHE A 34 -6.97 -0.74 0.49
N GLU A 35 -7.24 -0.10 -0.63
CA GLU A 35 -6.56 -0.39 -1.88
C GLU A 35 -5.23 0.35 -1.90
N VAL A 36 -4.13 -0.40 -2.03
CA VAL A 36 -2.77 0.16 -2.00
C VAL A 36 -2.03 -0.25 -3.26
N GLU A 37 -1.37 0.72 -3.88
CA GLU A 37 -0.39 0.50 -4.95
C GLU A 37 1.02 0.59 -4.36
N PHE A 38 1.84 -0.45 -4.58
CA PHE A 38 3.22 -0.50 -4.10
C PHE A 38 4.21 -0.17 -5.22
N LEU A 39 5.25 0.56 -4.86
CA LEU A 39 6.32 0.95 -5.78
C LEU A 39 7.58 0.11 -5.55
N ASP A 40 8.27 -0.24 -6.63
CA ASP A 40 9.63 -0.78 -6.55
C ASP A 40 10.68 0.31 -6.30
N ASN A 41 11.96 -0.08 -6.27
CA ASN A 41 13.06 0.85 -6.04
C ASN A 41 13.22 1.91 -7.15
N ASP A 42 12.75 1.61 -8.35
CA ASP A 42 12.79 2.48 -9.52
C ASP A 42 11.51 3.33 -9.63
N LYS A 43 10.63 3.26 -8.62
CA LYS A 43 9.35 3.97 -8.52
C LYS A 43 8.33 3.56 -9.59
N PHE A 44 8.43 2.33 -10.09
CA PHE A 44 7.39 1.72 -10.92
C PHE A 44 6.43 0.89 -10.08
N ASN A 45 5.19 0.77 -10.57
CA ASN A 45 4.17 -0.03 -9.92
C ASN A 45 4.52 -1.52 -10.01
N ILE A 46 4.36 -2.21 -8.89
CA ILE A 46 4.58 -3.66 -8.85
C ILE A 46 3.32 -4.37 -9.32
N GLU A 47 3.44 -5.12 -10.40
CA GLU A 47 2.41 -6.05 -10.84
C GLU A 47 2.66 -7.45 -10.26
N TYR A 48 1.60 -8.06 -9.73
CA TYR A 48 1.60 -9.44 -9.28
C TYR A 48 0.28 -10.10 -9.70
N GLU A 49 0.35 -11.20 -10.46
CA GLU A 49 -0.83 -11.93 -10.96
C GLU A 49 -1.84 -10.99 -11.65
N GLU A 50 -1.34 -10.15 -12.59
CA GLU A 50 -2.13 -9.18 -13.37
C GLU A 50 -2.81 -8.08 -12.53
N SER A 51 -2.48 -7.96 -11.24
CA SER A 51 -2.95 -6.90 -10.35
C SER A 51 -1.83 -5.90 -10.04
N SER A 52 -2.12 -4.61 -10.20
CA SER A 52 -1.22 -3.50 -9.82
C SER A 52 -1.56 -2.88 -8.46
N THR A 53 -2.68 -3.30 -7.87
CA THR A 53 -3.19 -2.82 -6.58
C THR A 53 -3.56 -4.00 -5.69
N PHE A 54 -3.57 -3.77 -4.38
CA PHE A 54 -3.78 -4.82 -3.38
C PHE A 54 -4.70 -4.32 -2.28
N THR A 55 -5.69 -5.14 -1.91
CA THR A 55 -6.54 -4.87 -0.74
C THR A 55 -5.84 -5.29 0.54
N ILE A 56 -5.49 -4.32 1.38
CA ILE A 56 -4.68 -4.50 2.59
C ILE A 56 -5.45 -4.03 3.81
N SER A 57 -5.34 -4.77 4.91
CA SER A 57 -5.85 -4.30 6.20
C SER A 57 -4.96 -3.20 6.77
N GLY A 58 -5.55 -2.15 7.35
CA GLY A 58 -4.79 -1.09 8.02
C GLY A 58 -3.87 -1.60 9.13
N ASP A 59 -4.18 -2.74 9.74
CA ASP A 59 -3.32 -3.37 10.74
C ASP A 59 -1.99 -3.88 10.17
N GLN A 60 -1.88 -3.98 8.84
CA GLN A 60 -0.67 -4.34 8.11
C GLN A 60 0.08 -3.11 7.56
N LEU A 61 -0.45 -1.90 7.76
CA LEU A 61 0.13 -0.65 7.26
C LEU A 61 0.61 0.28 8.39
N GLU A 62 1.59 1.11 8.07
CA GLU A 62 2.08 2.22 8.90
C GLU A 62 2.08 3.48 8.04
N VAL A 63 1.39 4.55 8.46
CA VAL A 63 1.44 5.82 7.74
C VAL A 63 2.80 6.47 7.95
N ILE A 64 3.49 6.77 6.86
CA ILE A 64 4.79 7.46 6.88
C ILE A 64 4.71 8.88 6.32
N TRP A 65 3.64 9.19 5.61
CA TRP A 65 3.30 10.55 5.21
C TRP A 65 1.79 10.70 5.04
N GLU A 66 1.24 11.81 5.54
CA GLU A 66 -0.18 12.13 5.44
C GLU A 66 -0.43 13.12 4.30
N ALA A 67 -1.40 12.79 3.44
CA ALA A 67 -1.81 13.72 2.39
C ALA A 67 -2.43 15.00 2.99
N PRO A 68 -2.22 16.17 2.36
CA PRO A 68 -2.95 17.38 2.74
C PRO A 68 -4.47 17.18 2.72
N SER A 69 -5.18 18.01 3.49
CA SER A 69 -6.65 17.96 3.58
C SER A 69 -7.30 18.84 2.52
#